data_AF-A0A8T4VMC4-F1
#
_entry.id   AF-A0A8T4VMC4-F1
#
_cell.length_a   1.000
_cell.length_b   1.000
_cell.length_c   1.000
_cell.angle_alpha   90.00
_cell.angle_beta   90.00
_cell.angle_gamma   90.00
#
_symmetry.space_group_name_H-M   'P 1'
#
loop_
_entity.id
_entity.type
_entity.pdbx_description
1 polymer ?
#
loop_
_entity_poly.entity_id
_entity_poly.type
_entity_poly.pdbx_seq_one_letter_code
_entity_poly.pdbx_strand_id
1 'polypeptide(L)'
;LFGLGGIFTELFKDRAIGFPPLNQVLAQRILEKTKAYRLLKGYRNIPPANMKAVEETMINFSQLIEDHPEINELDINPLIPQDDNLVAVDARVMIDKNPDEKPHMIISKYPSHYIKKVTLKDGTEVTLRPIKPEDEPLWQEMFESFSEETVRYRFFRVIKETPHKMRTRYCNIDYDREIGIVAESKKDGKRRFLGVTRIIADPGSNDKAEFALVVSDKWQRLGLGAEFIDYTLEIARKKGFDQIYGPVLKDNIPMIKLCREKNFEFKEGDPGEYMISHDL
;
A
#
# COMPACT_ATOMS: atom_id res chain seq x y z
N LEU A 1 -13.58 -4.98 17.11
CA LEU A 1 -14.32 -4.06 18.02
C LEU A 1 -13.65 -4.11 19.38
N PHE A 2 -13.47 -3.00 20.10
CA PHE A 2 -12.96 -3.02 21.47
C PHE A 2 -13.89 -2.25 22.42
N GLY A 3 -14.08 -2.75 23.64
CA GLY A 3 -14.99 -2.15 24.61
C GLY A 3 -15.19 -2.99 25.86
N LEU A 4 -16.02 -2.51 26.79
CA LEU A 4 -16.41 -3.26 27.98
C LEU A 4 -17.29 -4.46 27.60
N GLY A 5 -16.91 -5.66 28.06
CA GLY A 5 -17.67 -6.91 27.92
C GLY A 5 -18.78 -7.11 28.95
N GLY A 6 -19.59 -8.15 28.76
CA GLY A 6 -20.67 -8.56 29.67
C GLY A 6 -21.91 -7.66 29.65
N ILE A 7 -22.66 -7.62 30.76
CA ILE A 7 -23.89 -6.81 30.90
C ILE A 7 -23.69 -5.30 30.65
N PHE A 8 -22.44 -4.85 30.69
CA PHE A 8 -22.05 -3.46 30.49
C PHE A 8 -21.96 -3.04 29.02
N THR A 9 -21.88 -4.01 28.09
CA THR A 9 -21.73 -3.73 26.65
C THR A 9 -22.97 -3.06 26.06
N GLU A 10 -24.17 -3.47 26.50
CA GLU A 10 -25.45 -2.88 26.05
C GLU A 10 -25.79 -1.59 26.80
N LEU A 11 -25.49 -1.55 28.10
CA LEU A 11 -25.87 -0.44 28.99
C LEU A 11 -25.03 0.82 28.78
N PHE A 12 -23.71 0.68 28.61
CA PHE A 12 -22.80 1.83 28.55
C PHE A 12 -22.38 2.24 27.13
N LYS A 13 -22.73 1.43 26.12
CA LYS A 13 -22.37 1.62 24.70
C LYS A 13 -20.88 1.94 24.50
N ASP A 14 -20.02 1.36 25.34
CA ASP A 14 -18.59 1.62 25.34
C ASP A 14 -17.92 0.81 24.22
N ARG A 15 -17.75 1.42 23.05
CA ARG A 15 -17.31 0.74 21.84
C ARG A 15 -16.39 1.64 21.02
N ALA A 16 -15.24 1.13 20.64
CA ALA A 16 -14.35 1.72 19.66
C ALA A 16 -14.11 0.75 18.51
N ILE A 17 -14.26 1.25 17.29
CA ILE A 17 -13.99 0.50 16.06
C ILE A 17 -12.60 0.89 15.55
N GLY A 18 -11.83 -0.13 15.21
CA GLY A 18 -10.58 -0.03 14.47
C GLY A 18 -10.62 -1.00 13.31
N PHE A 19 -9.86 -0.69 12.27
CA PHE A 19 -9.71 -1.55 11.10
C PHE A 19 -8.28 -2.10 11.08
N PRO A 20 -8.09 -3.40 10.86
CA PRO A 20 -6.77 -3.96 10.63
C PRO A 20 -6.21 -3.44 9.29
N PRO A 21 -4.89 -3.32 9.12
CA PRO A 21 -3.85 -3.64 10.08
C PRO A 21 -3.74 -2.63 11.22
N LEU A 22 -3.63 -3.13 12.46
CA LEU A 22 -3.37 -2.31 13.64
C LEU A 22 -1.87 -2.23 13.92
N ASN A 23 -1.37 -1.01 14.07
CA ASN A 23 -0.08 -0.74 14.70
C ASN A 23 -0.28 -0.19 16.12
N GLN A 24 0.81 -0.02 16.87
CA GLN A 24 0.75 0.45 18.25
C GLN A 24 -0.01 1.77 18.43
N VAL A 25 0.19 2.74 17.53
CA VAL A 25 -0.50 4.04 17.58
C VAL A 25 -2.01 3.89 17.37
N LEU A 26 -2.43 3.04 16.44
CA LEU A 26 -3.84 2.78 16.18
C LEU A 26 -4.49 2.02 17.34
N ALA A 27 -3.83 0.99 17.88
CA ALA A 27 -4.29 0.23 19.03
C ALA A 27 -4.49 1.14 20.25
N GLN A 28 -3.50 1.97 20.57
CA GLN A 28 -3.57 2.94 21.65
C GLN A 28 -4.75 3.92 21.47
N ARG A 29 -4.95 4.45 20.26
CA ARG A 29 -6.09 5.34 19.96
C ARG A 29 -7.46 4.66 20.11
N ILE A 30 -7.56 3.37 19.79
CA ILE A 30 -8.80 2.60 19.99
C ILE A 30 -9.07 2.46 21.49
N LEU A 31 -8.06 2.08 22.27
CA LEU A 31 -8.16 1.97 23.71
C LEU A 31 -8.61 3.30 24.34
N GLU A 32 -7.92 4.40 24.05
CA GLU A 32 -8.18 5.74 24.61
C GLU A 32 -9.62 6.25 24.40
N LYS A 33 -10.31 5.76 23.36
CA LYS A 33 -11.70 6.11 23.06
C LYS A 33 -12.72 5.39 23.95
N THR A 34 -12.30 4.43 24.77
CA THR A 34 -13.18 3.60 25.60
C THR A 34 -13.09 3.91 27.09
N LYS A 35 -14.16 3.63 27.81
CA LYS A 35 -14.18 3.62 29.29
C LYS A 35 -13.38 2.44 29.83
N ALA A 36 -13.33 1.32 29.12
CA ALA A 36 -12.48 0.16 29.42
C ALA A 36 -11.02 0.58 29.67
N TYR A 37 -10.46 1.48 28.85
CA TYR A 37 -9.10 1.98 29.04
C TYR A 37 -8.86 2.65 30.40
N ARG A 38 -9.86 3.35 30.95
CA ARG A 38 -9.73 3.95 32.30
C ARG A 38 -9.67 2.87 33.38
N LEU A 39 -10.42 1.78 33.22
CA LEU A 39 -10.39 0.65 34.16
C LEU A 39 -9.09 -0.15 34.03
N LEU A 40 -8.59 -0.33 32.81
CA LEU A 40 -7.31 -1.00 32.55
C LEU A 40 -6.12 -0.23 33.13
N LYS A 41 -6.19 1.10 33.25
CA LYS A 41 -5.19 1.90 33.98
C LYS A 41 -5.28 1.79 35.52
N GLY A 42 -6.22 1.00 36.02
CA GLY A 42 -6.51 0.87 37.43
C GLY A 42 -7.58 1.87 37.90
N TYR A 43 -8.43 1.43 38.81
CA TYR A 43 -9.47 2.26 39.41
C TYR A 43 -9.78 1.80 40.83
N ARG A 44 -9.62 2.70 41.81
CA ARG A 44 -9.76 2.41 43.25
C ARG A 44 -8.87 1.22 43.66
N ASN A 45 -9.48 0.09 44.04
CA ASN A 45 -8.79 -1.11 44.51
C ASN A 45 -8.44 -2.10 43.37
N ILE A 46 -8.72 -1.71 42.12
CA ILE A 46 -8.38 -2.52 40.94
C ILE A 46 -7.00 -2.08 40.47
N PRO A 47 -5.97 -2.95 40.50
CA PRO A 47 -4.65 -2.63 40.00
C PRO A 47 -4.67 -2.39 38.48
N PRO A 48 -3.71 -1.61 37.94
CA PRO A 48 -3.56 -1.47 36.50
C PRO A 48 -3.24 -2.81 35.84
N ALA A 49 -3.83 -3.04 34.67
CA ALA A 49 -3.43 -4.13 33.79
C ALA A 49 -2.08 -3.83 33.13
N ASN A 50 -1.40 -4.87 32.66
CA ASN A 50 -0.26 -4.71 31.78
C ASN A 50 -0.71 -4.13 30.42
N MET A 51 -0.62 -2.80 30.29
CA MET A 51 -1.06 -2.09 29.09
C MET A 51 -0.33 -2.52 27.82
N LYS A 52 0.96 -2.91 27.93
CA LYS A 52 1.71 -3.43 26.79
C LYS A 52 1.11 -4.75 26.30
N ALA A 53 0.78 -5.67 27.21
CA ALA A 53 0.14 -6.93 26.84
C ALA A 53 -1.23 -6.72 26.18
N VAL A 54 -1.99 -5.70 26.58
CA VAL A 54 -3.25 -5.32 25.92
C VAL A 54 -3.01 -4.81 24.50
N GLU A 55 -2.08 -3.88 24.31
CA GLU A 55 -1.73 -3.36 22.98
C GLU A 55 -1.20 -4.48 22.07
N GLU A 56 -0.29 -5.31 22.55
CA GLU A 56 0.27 -6.46 21.82
C GLU A 56 -0.81 -7.47 21.45
N THR A 57 -1.75 -7.77 22.36
CA THR A 57 -2.88 -8.67 22.05
C THR A 57 -3.77 -8.10 20.96
N MET A 58 -4.05 -6.79 20.97
CA MET A 58 -4.82 -6.15 19.89
C MET A 58 -4.09 -6.20 18.54
N ILE A 59 -2.77 -6.00 18.53
CA ILE A 59 -1.94 -6.08 17.32
C ILE A 59 -1.90 -7.52 16.80
N ASN A 60 -1.67 -8.50 17.68
CA ASN A 60 -1.65 -9.92 17.33
C ASN A 60 -3.02 -10.40 16.83
N PHE A 61 -4.10 -9.91 17.44
CA PHE A 61 -5.46 -10.18 16.97
C PHE A 61 -5.71 -9.60 15.57
N SER A 62 -5.26 -8.37 15.31
CA SER A 62 -5.26 -7.79 13.97
C SER A 62 -4.50 -8.67 12.99
N GLN A 63 -3.28 -9.06 13.35
CA GLN A 63 -2.41 -9.89 12.54
C GLN A 63 -3.00 -11.27 12.26
N LEU A 64 -3.69 -11.88 13.23
CA LEU A 64 -4.35 -13.17 13.05
C LEU A 64 -5.47 -13.09 12.00
N ILE A 65 -6.32 -12.08 12.07
CA ILE A 65 -7.36 -11.86 11.04
C ILE A 65 -6.67 -11.66 9.70
N GLU A 66 -5.71 -10.74 9.65
CA GLU A 66 -4.89 -10.41 8.49
C GLU A 66 -4.20 -11.59 7.78
N ASP A 67 -3.71 -12.58 8.54
CA ASP A 67 -2.96 -13.73 8.01
C ASP A 67 -3.88 -14.89 7.58
N HIS A 68 -5.15 -14.88 7.99
CA HIS A 68 -6.10 -15.96 7.76
C HIS A 68 -7.40 -15.48 7.08
N PRO A 69 -7.42 -15.39 5.73
CA PRO A 69 -8.60 -15.08 4.91
C PRO A 69 -9.87 -15.88 5.24
N GLU A 70 -9.68 -17.10 5.71
CA GLU A 70 -10.75 -18.00 6.12
C GLU A 70 -11.49 -17.54 7.38
N ILE A 71 -10.95 -16.63 8.19
CA ILE A 71 -11.63 -16.13 9.39
C ILE A 71 -12.68 -15.07 9.01
N ASN A 72 -13.95 -15.47 9.01
CA ASN A 72 -15.09 -14.58 8.74
C ASN A 72 -15.50 -13.76 9.99
N GLU A 73 -15.41 -14.36 11.17
CA GLU A 73 -15.67 -13.67 12.45
C GLU A 73 -14.73 -14.21 13.51
N LEU A 74 -14.19 -13.31 14.34
CA LEU A 74 -13.39 -13.63 15.50
C LEU A 74 -13.84 -12.74 16.66
N ASP A 75 -14.24 -13.34 17.77
CA ASP A 75 -14.63 -12.65 18.99
C ASP A 75 -13.91 -13.26 20.20
N ILE A 76 -13.43 -12.41 21.10
CA ILE A 76 -12.88 -12.81 22.39
C ILE A 76 -13.62 -12.03 23.45
N ASN A 77 -14.45 -12.72 24.23
CA ASN A 77 -15.29 -12.06 25.22
C ASN A 77 -15.70 -13.03 26.35
N PRO A 78 -15.18 -12.86 27.59
CA PRO A 78 -14.32 -11.76 28.04
C PRO A 78 -12.82 -12.04 27.90
N LEU A 79 -12.06 -10.97 27.67
CA LEU A 79 -10.60 -10.93 27.83
C LEU A 79 -10.27 -10.20 29.14
N ILE A 80 -9.74 -10.91 30.12
CA ILE A 80 -9.57 -10.42 31.50
C ILE A 80 -8.08 -10.28 31.83
N PRO A 81 -7.62 -9.13 32.34
CA PRO A 81 -6.28 -9.01 32.90
C PRO A 81 -6.11 -9.86 34.17
N GLN A 82 -5.05 -10.66 34.21
CA GLN A 82 -4.65 -11.44 35.38
C GLN A 82 -3.14 -11.31 35.55
N ASP A 83 -2.74 -10.65 36.64
CA ASP A 83 -1.35 -10.28 36.90
C ASP A 83 -0.74 -9.52 35.71
N ASP A 84 0.39 -10.00 35.17
CA ASP A 84 1.06 -9.41 34.01
C ASP A 84 0.52 -9.91 32.66
N ASN A 85 -0.46 -10.82 32.65
CA ASN A 85 -1.00 -11.47 31.46
C ASN A 85 -2.48 -11.12 31.20
N LEU A 86 -2.98 -11.54 30.05
CA LEU A 86 -4.39 -11.51 29.70
C LEU A 86 -4.92 -12.93 29.51
N VAL A 87 -6.10 -13.20 30.04
CA VAL A 87 -6.79 -14.50 29.92
C VAL A 87 -8.05 -14.33 29.08
N ALA A 88 -8.10 -15.02 27.96
CA ALA A 88 -9.32 -15.18 27.18
C ALA A 88 -10.16 -16.27 27.85
N VAL A 89 -11.30 -15.89 28.44
CA VAL A 89 -12.21 -16.84 29.10
C VAL A 89 -13.07 -17.57 28.08
N ASP A 90 -13.44 -16.87 27.00
CA ASP A 90 -14.18 -17.43 25.87
C ASP A 90 -13.69 -16.78 24.57
N ALA A 91 -13.69 -17.57 23.50
CA ALA A 91 -13.29 -17.14 22.16
C ALA A 91 -14.08 -17.93 21.11
N ARG A 92 -14.62 -17.21 20.13
CA ARG A 92 -15.37 -17.79 19.01
C ARG A 92 -14.73 -17.41 17.69
N VAL A 93 -14.53 -18.39 16.82
CA VAL A 93 -14.05 -18.21 15.46
C VAL A 93 -15.09 -18.78 14.50
N MET A 94 -15.50 -18.01 13.50
CA MET A 94 -16.27 -18.50 12.37
C MET A 94 -15.41 -18.51 11.12
N ILE A 95 -15.42 -19.64 10.42
CA ILE A 95 -14.59 -19.88 9.24
C ILE A 95 -15.46 -19.86 7.98
N ASP A 96 -15.09 -19.05 6.99
CA ASP A 96 -15.60 -19.14 5.61
C ASP A 96 -14.86 -20.27 4.89
N LYS A 97 -15.62 -21.13 4.21
CA LYS A 97 -15.04 -22.25 3.45
C LYS A 97 -14.55 -21.82 2.06
N ASN A 98 -14.97 -20.63 1.61
CA ASN A 98 -14.62 -20.07 0.31
C ASN A 98 -14.03 -18.65 0.46
N PRO A 99 -12.89 -18.48 1.15
CA PRO A 99 -12.33 -17.15 1.45
C PRO A 99 -11.92 -16.35 0.20
N ASP A 100 -11.57 -17.03 -0.89
CA ASP A 100 -11.04 -16.41 -2.11
C ASP A 100 -12.09 -15.60 -2.91
N GLU A 101 -13.38 -15.72 -2.58
CA GLU A 101 -14.46 -15.02 -3.30
C GLU A 101 -14.70 -13.58 -2.81
N LYS A 102 -14.05 -13.14 -1.72
CA LYS A 102 -14.29 -11.83 -1.11
C LYS A 102 -12.98 -11.11 -0.77
N PRO A 103 -12.94 -9.76 -0.86
CA PRO A 103 -11.81 -9.00 -0.33
C PRO A 103 -11.73 -9.22 1.19
N HIS A 104 -10.64 -9.84 1.64
CA HIS A 104 -10.42 -10.18 3.04
C HIS A 104 -10.19 -8.96 3.94
N MET A 105 -9.61 -7.89 3.39
CA MET A 105 -9.20 -6.71 4.14
C MET A 105 -9.77 -5.44 3.52
N ILE A 106 -10.24 -4.50 4.36
CA ILE A 106 -10.61 -3.14 3.93
C ILE A 106 -9.36 -2.29 3.69
N ILE A 107 -8.25 -2.61 4.36
CA ILE A 107 -6.95 -1.94 4.21
C ILE A 107 -5.92 -3.00 3.82
N SER A 108 -5.41 -2.90 2.61
CA SER A 108 -4.44 -3.82 2.01
C SER A 108 -3.09 -3.76 2.71
N LYS A 109 -2.50 -4.93 3.02
CA LYS A 109 -1.14 -5.03 3.59
C LYS A 109 -0.10 -4.47 2.62
N TYR A 110 1.02 -4.01 3.17
CA TYR A 110 2.20 -3.70 2.37
C TYR A 110 2.69 -4.96 1.62
N PRO A 111 2.70 -4.99 0.27
CA PRO A 111 2.95 -6.21 -0.48
C PRO A 111 4.46 -6.47 -0.62
N SER A 112 5.09 -6.92 0.47
CA SER A 112 6.54 -7.16 0.57
C SER A 112 7.07 -8.19 -0.44
N HIS A 113 6.22 -9.09 -0.93
CA HIS A 113 6.56 -10.05 -1.98
C HIS A 113 6.90 -9.39 -3.33
N TYR A 114 6.56 -8.11 -3.53
CA TYR A 114 6.99 -7.31 -4.69
C TYR A 114 8.34 -6.61 -4.49
N ILE A 115 9.13 -6.96 -3.48
CA ILE A 115 10.48 -6.43 -3.32
C ILE A 115 11.44 -7.23 -4.21
N LYS A 116 12.15 -6.55 -5.11
CA LYS A 116 13.11 -7.13 -6.06
C LYS A 116 14.38 -6.29 -6.12
N LYS A 117 15.55 -6.93 -6.19
CA LYS A 117 16.83 -6.24 -6.43
C LYS A 117 17.19 -6.31 -7.91
N VAL A 118 17.67 -5.20 -8.45
CA VAL A 118 18.11 -5.08 -9.84
C VAL A 118 19.40 -4.26 -9.90
N THR A 119 20.20 -4.48 -10.94
CA THR A 119 21.44 -3.74 -11.17
C THR A 119 21.32 -3.01 -12.51
N LEU A 120 21.55 -1.70 -12.50
CA LEU A 120 21.52 -0.89 -13.71
C LEU A 120 22.77 -1.13 -14.57
N LYS A 121 22.73 -0.66 -15.83
CA LYS A 121 23.85 -0.82 -16.78
C LYS A 121 25.17 -0.21 -16.30
N ASP A 122 25.12 0.80 -15.44
CA ASP A 122 26.30 1.45 -14.85
C ASP A 122 26.79 0.77 -13.56
N GLY A 123 26.18 -0.36 -13.17
CA GLY A 123 26.49 -1.09 -11.93
C GLY A 123 25.75 -0.57 -10.70
N THR A 124 24.91 0.47 -10.81
CA THR A 124 24.13 0.97 -9.67
C THR A 124 23.16 -0.10 -9.16
N GLU A 125 23.26 -0.45 -7.88
CA GLU A 125 22.32 -1.33 -7.21
C GLU A 125 21.03 -0.59 -6.86
N VAL A 126 19.90 -1.22 -7.20
CA VAL A 126 18.56 -0.67 -7.04
C VAL A 126 17.65 -1.71 -6.43
N THR A 127 16.84 -1.30 -5.46
CA THR A 127 15.74 -2.10 -4.91
C THR A 127 14.43 -1.56 -5.46
N LEU A 128 13.74 -2.39 -6.24
CA LEU A 128 12.35 -2.17 -6.62
C LEU A 128 11.47 -2.63 -5.46
N ARG A 129 10.57 -1.76 -4.99
CA ARG A 129 9.63 -2.10 -3.91
C ARG A 129 8.35 -1.27 -4.00
N PRO A 130 7.24 -1.73 -3.42
CA PRO A 130 6.05 -0.89 -3.31
C PRO A 130 6.33 0.40 -2.52
N ILE A 131 5.70 1.49 -2.94
CA ILE A 131 5.75 2.79 -2.25
C ILE A 131 4.97 2.73 -0.94
N LYS A 132 5.41 3.48 0.07
CA LYS A 132 4.76 3.60 1.38
C LYS A 132 4.36 5.04 1.67
N PRO A 133 3.39 5.29 2.57
CA PRO A 133 3.04 6.65 2.98
C PRO A 133 4.24 7.47 3.47
N GLU A 134 5.19 6.85 4.18
CA GLU A 134 6.38 7.53 4.74
C GLU A 134 7.41 7.93 3.67
N ASP A 135 7.25 7.49 2.42
CA ASP A 135 8.16 7.80 1.31
C ASP A 135 7.92 9.19 0.71
N GLU A 136 6.95 9.96 1.21
CA GLU A 136 6.61 11.30 0.70
C GLU A 136 7.82 12.24 0.52
N PRO A 137 8.79 12.32 1.47
CA PRO A 137 9.97 13.16 1.29
C PRO A 137 10.89 12.69 0.15
N LEU A 138 11.07 11.37 -0.01
CA LEU A 138 11.88 10.79 -1.10
C LEU A 138 11.21 10.97 -2.46
N TRP A 139 9.88 10.89 -2.49
CA TRP A 139 9.09 11.18 -3.69
C TRP A 139 9.22 12.64 -4.09
N GLN A 140 9.19 13.57 -3.12
CA GLN A 140 9.39 14.99 -3.37
C GLN A 140 10.80 15.27 -3.93
N GLU A 141 11.85 14.74 -3.29
CA GLU A 141 13.24 14.90 -3.76
C GLU A 141 13.39 14.39 -5.21
N MET A 142 12.77 13.25 -5.53
CA MET A 142 12.76 12.71 -6.89
C MET A 142 12.03 13.64 -7.86
N PHE A 143 10.84 14.14 -7.52
CA PHE A 143 10.08 15.05 -8.38
C PHE A 143 10.85 16.34 -8.66
N GLU A 144 11.50 16.92 -7.65
CA GLU A 144 12.31 18.14 -7.78
C GLU A 144 13.55 17.94 -8.68
N SER A 145 13.97 16.69 -8.90
CA SER A 145 15.07 16.35 -9.80
C SER A 145 14.67 16.29 -11.29
N PHE A 146 13.37 16.34 -11.61
CA PHE A 146 12.89 16.19 -12.97
C PHE A 146 13.10 17.45 -13.82
N SER A 147 13.45 17.26 -15.09
CA SER A 147 13.35 18.33 -16.09
C SER A 147 11.88 18.66 -16.40
N GLU A 148 11.62 19.85 -16.94
CA GLU A 148 10.28 20.22 -17.43
C GLU A 148 9.75 19.23 -18.47
N GLU A 149 10.64 18.66 -19.28
CA GLU A 149 10.31 17.64 -20.27
C GLU A 149 9.84 16.34 -19.60
N THR A 150 10.58 15.85 -18.61
CA THR A 150 10.18 14.65 -17.83
C THR A 150 8.84 14.86 -17.11
N VAL A 151 8.62 16.05 -16.53
CA VAL A 151 7.32 16.41 -15.91
C VAL A 151 6.21 16.42 -16.95
N ARG A 152 6.42 17.07 -18.10
CA ARG A 152 5.42 17.12 -19.17
C ARG A 152 5.08 15.74 -19.69
N TYR A 153 6.06 14.87 -19.93
CA TYR A 153 5.83 13.51 -20.39
C TYR A 153 5.04 12.67 -19.39
N ARG A 154 5.27 12.85 -18.09
CA ARG A 154 4.58 12.06 -17.06
C ARG A 154 3.20 12.59 -16.72
N PHE A 155 3.01 13.91 -16.72
CA PHE A 155 1.80 14.54 -16.18
C PHE A 155 0.96 15.26 -17.23
N PHE A 156 1.36 15.24 -18.50
CA PHE A 156 0.70 15.91 -19.64
C PHE A 156 0.58 17.44 -19.47
N ARG A 157 1.30 18.00 -18.48
CA ARG A 157 1.33 19.42 -18.16
C ARG A 157 2.60 19.76 -17.40
N VAL A 158 2.96 21.04 -17.40
CA VAL A 158 4.05 21.55 -16.57
C VAL A 158 3.53 21.74 -15.14
N ILE A 159 4.15 21.05 -14.18
CA ILE A 159 3.86 21.16 -12.75
C ILE A 159 5.12 21.70 -12.08
N LYS A 160 5.04 22.89 -11.47
CA LYS A 160 6.17 23.52 -10.78
C LYS A 160 6.26 23.18 -9.31
N GLU A 161 5.12 22.90 -8.67
CA GLU A 161 5.03 22.65 -7.24
C GLU A 161 4.18 21.40 -6.97
N THR A 162 4.52 20.66 -5.92
CA THR A 162 3.77 19.49 -5.47
C THR A 162 3.29 19.70 -4.04
N PRO A 163 2.09 20.30 -3.83
CA PRO A 163 1.54 20.47 -2.49
C PRO A 163 1.41 19.14 -1.75
N HIS A 164 1.45 19.16 -0.42
CA HIS A 164 1.36 17.95 0.43
C HIS A 164 0.22 17.01 0.01
N LYS A 165 -0.98 17.55 -0.21
CA LYS A 165 -2.15 16.79 -0.67
C LYS A 165 -1.91 15.98 -1.95
N MET A 166 -1.14 16.53 -2.90
CA MET A 166 -0.77 15.83 -4.12
C MET A 166 0.19 14.68 -3.81
N ARG A 167 1.24 14.94 -3.03
CA ARG A 167 2.24 13.92 -2.67
C ARG A 167 1.63 12.76 -1.88
N THR A 168 0.72 13.05 -0.96
CA THR A 168 -0.03 12.03 -0.22
C THR A 168 -0.84 11.13 -1.14
N ARG A 169 -1.51 11.66 -2.19
CA ARG A 169 -2.24 10.83 -3.17
C ARG A 169 -1.32 9.84 -3.90
N TYR A 170 -0.07 10.22 -4.13
CA TYR A 170 0.92 9.36 -4.78
C TYR A 170 1.55 8.33 -3.83
N CYS A 171 1.68 8.62 -2.54
CA CYS A 171 2.39 7.73 -1.59
C CYS A 171 1.46 6.87 -0.73
N ASN A 172 0.25 7.34 -0.44
CA ASN A 172 -0.76 6.63 0.33
C ASN A 172 -1.81 6.03 -0.62
N ILE A 173 -1.53 4.81 -1.08
CA ILE A 173 -2.32 4.09 -2.09
C ILE A 173 -2.95 2.84 -1.49
N ASP A 174 -4.09 2.43 -2.04
CA ASP A 174 -4.68 1.12 -1.77
C ASP A 174 -4.01 0.09 -2.67
N TYR A 175 -3.18 -0.80 -2.09
CA TYR A 175 -2.40 -1.80 -2.83
C TYR A 175 -3.25 -2.78 -3.64
N ASP A 176 -4.54 -2.94 -3.33
CA ASP A 176 -5.41 -3.82 -4.11
C ASP A 176 -5.76 -3.17 -5.45
N ARG A 177 -6.08 -1.87 -5.43
CA ARG A 177 -6.50 -1.10 -6.62
C ARG A 177 -5.36 -0.42 -7.37
N GLU A 178 -4.29 -0.06 -6.66
CA GLU A 178 -3.14 0.66 -7.23
C GLU A 178 -1.85 0.06 -6.67
N ILE A 179 -0.95 -0.36 -7.54
CA ILE A 179 0.42 -0.75 -7.16
C ILE A 179 1.38 0.30 -7.72
N GLY A 180 2.09 0.99 -6.83
CA GLY A 180 3.21 1.86 -7.19
C GLY A 180 4.54 1.25 -6.75
N ILE A 181 5.43 0.95 -7.70
CA ILE A 181 6.77 0.42 -7.44
C ILE A 181 7.81 1.53 -7.62
N VAL A 182 8.54 1.84 -6.54
CA VAL A 182 9.66 2.78 -6.56
C VAL A 182 10.97 2.05 -6.82
N ALA A 183 11.85 2.67 -7.58
CA ALA A 183 13.25 2.27 -7.69
C ALA A 183 14.08 3.05 -6.66
N GLU A 184 14.53 2.37 -5.62
CA GLU A 184 15.30 2.96 -4.54
C GLU A 184 16.77 2.56 -4.65
N SER A 185 17.67 3.54 -4.54
CA SER A 185 19.10 3.28 -4.34
C SER A 185 19.53 3.81 -2.98
N LYS A 186 20.48 3.10 -2.36
CA LYS A 186 21.10 3.49 -1.09
C LYS A 186 22.60 3.67 -1.31
N LYS A 187 23.07 4.92 -1.33
CA LYS A 187 24.49 5.25 -1.47
C LYS A 187 24.92 6.13 -0.30
N ASP A 188 26.04 5.80 0.33
CA ASP A 188 26.59 6.54 1.48
C ASP A 188 25.58 6.72 2.64
N GLY A 189 24.77 5.69 2.89
CA GLY A 189 23.72 5.73 3.90
C GLY A 189 22.46 6.53 3.53
N LYS A 190 22.49 7.29 2.42
CA LYS A 190 21.36 8.09 1.93
C LYS A 190 20.52 7.29 0.93
N ARG A 191 19.22 7.23 1.21
CA ARG A 191 18.20 6.67 0.31
C ARG A 191 17.77 7.73 -0.69
N ARG A 192 17.46 7.33 -1.92
CA ARG A 192 16.86 8.18 -2.95
C ARG A 192 16.03 7.36 -3.91
N PHE A 193 15.01 7.98 -4.50
CA PHE A 193 14.28 7.38 -5.61
C PHE A 193 14.88 7.77 -6.95
N LEU A 194 14.94 6.80 -7.84
CA LEU A 194 15.44 6.95 -9.20
C LEU A 194 14.29 7.03 -10.22
N GLY A 195 13.10 6.61 -9.80
CA GLY A 195 11.89 6.55 -10.62
C GLY A 195 10.78 5.79 -9.91
N VAL A 196 9.60 5.79 -10.54
CA VAL A 196 8.43 5.05 -10.08
C VAL A 196 7.61 4.55 -11.27
N THR A 197 7.11 3.34 -11.19
CA THR A 197 6.08 2.79 -12.10
C THR A 197 4.82 2.48 -11.32
N ARG A 198 3.66 2.53 -11.98
CA ARG A 198 2.35 2.34 -11.38
C ARG A 198 1.45 1.53 -12.28
N ILE A 199 0.56 0.78 -11.66
CA ILE A 199 -0.58 0.09 -12.26
C ILE A 199 -1.81 0.48 -11.44
N ILE A 200 -2.87 0.93 -12.09
CA ILE A 200 -4.11 1.40 -11.46
C ILE A 200 -5.27 0.64 -12.11
N ALA A 201 -5.97 -0.18 -11.33
CA ALA A 201 -7.14 -0.92 -11.79
C ALA A 201 -8.27 0.03 -12.19
N ASP A 202 -9.01 -0.33 -13.26
CA ASP A 202 -10.15 0.44 -13.71
C ASP A 202 -11.29 0.44 -12.67
N PRO A 203 -11.96 1.58 -12.44
CA PRO A 203 -13.11 1.61 -11.56
C PRO A 203 -14.24 0.69 -12.08
N GLY A 204 -14.52 -0.38 -11.34
CA GLY A 204 -15.61 -1.31 -11.65
C GLY A 204 -15.23 -2.43 -12.63
N SER A 205 -13.97 -2.52 -13.04
CA SER A 205 -13.45 -3.60 -13.89
C SER A 205 -12.13 -4.12 -13.34
N ASN A 206 -12.01 -5.44 -13.15
CA ASN A 206 -10.78 -6.08 -12.69
C ASN A 206 -9.94 -6.67 -13.84
N ASP A 207 -10.39 -6.54 -15.08
CA ASP A 207 -9.73 -7.06 -16.29
C ASP A 207 -8.67 -6.09 -16.85
N LYS A 208 -8.78 -4.79 -16.56
CA LYS A 208 -7.90 -3.77 -17.14
C LYS A 208 -7.29 -2.86 -16.11
N ALA A 209 -6.09 -2.39 -16.43
CA ALA A 209 -5.40 -1.40 -15.61
C ALA A 209 -4.62 -0.38 -16.44
N GLU A 210 -4.69 0.88 -16.01
CA GLU A 210 -3.83 1.93 -16.53
C GLU A 210 -2.43 1.80 -15.92
N PHE A 211 -1.38 1.91 -16.73
CA PHE A 211 -0.01 1.97 -16.24
C PHE A 211 0.67 3.29 -16.62
N ALA A 212 1.56 3.74 -15.73
CA ALA A 212 2.40 4.91 -15.98
C ALA A 212 3.73 4.78 -15.27
N LEU A 213 4.80 5.33 -15.84
CA LEU A 213 6.12 5.32 -15.22
C LEU A 213 6.87 6.62 -15.45
N VAL A 214 7.83 6.89 -14.58
CA VAL A 214 8.79 7.99 -14.73
C VAL A 214 10.14 7.56 -14.17
N VAL A 215 11.20 7.99 -14.85
CA VAL A 215 12.59 7.80 -14.42
C VAL A 215 13.24 9.18 -14.36
N SER A 216 13.85 9.51 -13.22
CA SER A 216 14.61 10.75 -13.03
C SER A 216 15.69 10.87 -14.11
N ASP A 217 15.89 12.08 -14.63
CA ASP A 217 16.71 12.37 -15.81
C ASP A 217 18.11 11.74 -15.76
N LYS A 218 18.78 11.79 -14.59
CA LYS A 218 20.12 11.21 -14.38
C LYS A 218 20.18 9.68 -14.57
N TRP A 219 19.05 8.99 -14.38
CA TRP A 219 18.97 7.52 -14.37
C TRP A 219 18.28 6.96 -15.63
N GLN A 220 17.92 7.83 -16.57
CA GLN A 220 17.40 7.42 -17.86
C GLN A 220 18.48 6.74 -18.70
N ARG A 221 18.07 5.90 -19.67
CA ARG A 221 18.95 5.15 -20.59
C ARG A 221 19.88 4.12 -19.91
N LEU A 222 19.79 3.94 -18.58
CA LEU A 222 20.51 2.92 -17.82
C LEU A 222 19.76 1.59 -17.67
N GLY A 223 18.65 1.42 -18.38
CA GLY A 223 17.83 0.19 -18.37
C GLY A 223 16.64 0.22 -17.40
N LEU A 224 16.57 1.19 -16.48
CA LEU A 224 15.53 1.24 -15.45
C LEU A 224 14.10 1.31 -16.01
N GLY A 225 13.86 2.08 -17.08
CA GLY A 225 12.55 2.15 -17.71
C GLY A 225 12.08 0.82 -18.29
N ALA A 226 12.98 0.04 -18.89
CA ALA A 226 12.67 -1.28 -19.42
C ALA A 226 12.36 -2.28 -18.29
N GLU A 227 13.18 -2.27 -17.24
CA GLU A 227 12.94 -3.08 -16.04
C GLU A 227 11.59 -2.74 -15.39
N PHE A 228 11.21 -1.46 -15.35
CA PHE A 228 9.89 -1.07 -14.86
C PHE A 228 8.76 -1.65 -15.70
N ILE A 229 8.83 -1.61 -17.04
CA ILE A 229 7.78 -2.21 -17.86
C ILE A 229 7.70 -3.72 -17.65
N ASP A 230 8.85 -4.40 -17.67
CA ASP A 230 8.89 -5.85 -17.45
C ASP A 230 8.27 -6.24 -16.12
N TYR A 231 8.62 -5.50 -15.06
CA TYR A 231 8.10 -5.78 -13.73
C TYR A 231 6.63 -5.41 -13.58
N THR A 232 6.18 -4.35 -14.24
CA THR A 232 4.77 -3.98 -14.30
C THR A 232 3.95 -5.07 -15.01
N LEU A 233 4.43 -5.61 -16.13
CA LEU A 233 3.77 -6.74 -16.80
C LEU A 233 3.72 -7.99 -15.91
N GLU A 234 4.80 -8.28 -15.17
CA GLU A 234 4.83 -9.39 -14.21
C GLU A 234 3.78 -9.23 -13.10
N ILE A 235 3.71 -8.04 -12.49
CA ILE A 235 2.73 -7.72 -11.44
C ILE A 235 1.32 -7.81 -12.02
N ALA A 236 1.10 -7.26 -13.22
CA ALA A 236 -0.23 -7.23 -13.82
C ALA A 236 -0.79 -8.65 -14.06
N ARG A 237 0.05 -9.56 -14.57
CA ARG A 237 -0.30 -11.00 -14.70
C ARG A 237 -0.62 -11.65 -13.36
N LYS A 238 0.18 -11.39 -12.33
CA LYS A 238 -0.05 -11.93 -10.98
C LYS A 238 -1.35 -11.42 -10.35
N LYS A 239 -1.77 -10.19 -10.68
CA LYS A 239 -3.04 -9.62 -10.23
C LYS A 239 -4.24 -10.05 -11.08
N GLY A 240 -4.01 -10.79 -12.17
CA GLY A 240 -5.07 -11.32 -13.03
C GLY A 240 -5.72 -10.30 -13.95
N PHE A 241 -4.99 -9.24 -14.34
CA PHE A 241 -5.45 -8.35 -15.41
C PHE A 241 -5.29 -9.05 -16.76
N ASP A 242 -6.22 -8.78 -17.68
CA ASP A 242 -6.19 -9.24 -19.07
C ASP A 242 -5.40 -8.27 -19.96
N GLN A 243 -5.41 -6.98 -19.63
CA GLN A 243 -4.76 -5.93 -20.43
C GLN A 243 -4.26 -4.78 -19.55
N ILE A 244 -3.08 -4.25 -19.87
CA ILE A 244 -2.64 -2.93 -19.39
C ILE A 244 -2.61 -1.91 -20.51
N TYR A 245 -2.87 -0.65 -20.19
CA TYR A 245 -2.85 0.43 -21.17
C TYR A 245 -2.39 1.76 -20.57
N GLY A 246 -2.09 2.75 -21.41
CA GLY A 246 -1.83 4.10 -20.95
C GLY A 246 -1.64 5.08 -22.10
N PRO A 247 -1.92 6.38 -21.91
CA PRO A 247 -1.59 7.39 -22.90
C PRO A 247 -0.08 7.66 -22.92
N VAL A 248 0.46 7.94 -24.11
CA VAL A 248 1.83 8.41 -24.31
C VAL A 248 1.86 9.53 -25.34
N LEU A 249 2.51 10.66 -25.01
CA LEU A 249 2.66 11.77 -25.96
C LEU A 249 3.45 11.33 -27.19
N LYS A 250 3.02 11.75 -28.39
CA LYS A 250 3.61 11.36 -29.69
C LYS A 250 5.07 11.80 -29.86
N ASP A 251 5.49 12.81 -29.11
CA ASP A 251 6.86 13.30 -29.09
C ASP A 251 7.75 12.64 -28.02
N ASN A 252 7.21 11.77 -27.16
CA ASN A 252 7.97 10.97 -26.20
C ASN A 252 8.65 9.77 -26.89
N ILE A 253 9.62 10.06 -27.76
CA ILE A 253 10.35 9.06 -28.54
C ILE A 253 10.97 7.95 -27.67
N PRO A 254 11.58 8.23 -26.49
CA PRO A 254 12.11 7.17 -25.63
C PRO A 254 11.04 6.16 -25.20
N MET A 255 9.87 6.62 -24.74
CA MET A 255 8.80 5.74 -24.30
C MET A 255 8.18 4.98 -25.47
N ILE A 256 7.98 5.63 -26.62
CA ILE A 256 7.47 4.97 -27.83
C ILE A 256 8.39 3.83 -28.27
N LYS A 257 9.71 4.07 -28.30
CA LYS A 257 10.69 3.01 -28.63
C LYS A 257 10.61 1.85 -27.64
N LEU A 258 10.56 2.17 -26.35
CA LEU A 258 10.50 1.15 -25.32
C LEU A 258 9.21 0.31 -25.40
N CYS A 259 8.06 0.93 -25.65
CA CYS A 259 6.79 0.23 -25.79
C CYS A 259 6.76 -0.65 -27.06
N ARG A 260 7.37 -0.20 -28.16
CA ARG A 260 7.54 -1.04 -29.37
C ARG A 260 8.44 -2.24 -29.11
N GLU A 261 9.56 -2.07 -28.41
CA GLU A 261 10.44 -3.17 -28.01
C GLU A 261 9.73 -4.19 -27.12
N LYS A 262 8.73 -3.74 -26.34
CA LYS A 262 7.90 -4.57 -25.47
C LYS A 262 6.58 -5.01 -26.12
N ASN A 263 6.46 -4.88 -27.45
CA ASN A 263 5.29 -5.34 -28.23
C ASN A 263 3.94 -4.75 -27.80
N PHE A 264 3.92 -3.51 -27.30
CA PHE A 264 2.66 -2.79 -27.10
C PHE A 264 1.99 -2.47 -28.43
N GLU A 265 0.68 -2.61 -28.49
CA GLU A 265 -0.15 -2.06 -29.55
C GLU A 265 -0.26 -0.55 -29.42
N PHE A 266 -0.39 0.15 -30.55
CA PHE A 266 -0.55 1.60 -30.61
C PHE A 266 -1.86 1.93 -31.32
N LYS A 267 -2.73 2.69 -30.67
CA LYS A 267 -3.94 3.28 -31.23
C LYS A 267 -3.88 4.80 -31.11
N GLU A 268 -4.63 5.49 -31.95
CA GLU A 268 -4.81 6.93 -31.82
C GLU A 268 -5.56 7.24 -30.52
N GLY A 269 -5.02 8.15 -29.71
CA GLY A 269 -5.61 8.62 -28.46
C GLY A 269 -6.13 10.05 -28.61
N ASP A 270 -6.03 10.83 -27.53
CA ASP A 270 -6.32 12.26 -27.56
C ASP A 270 -5.33 13.02 -28.49
N PRO A 271 -5.67 14.25 -28.93
CA PRO A 271 -4.81 15.02 -29.84
C PRO A 271 -3.37 15.17 -29.32
N GLY A 272 -2.41 14.59 -30.04
CA GLY A 272 -0.99 14.60 -29.66
C GLY A 272 -0.54 13.38 -28.86
N GLU A 273 -1.39 12.38 -28.70
CA GLU A 273 -1.13 11.18 -27.90
C GLU A 273 -1.36 9.89 -28.72
N TYR A 274 -0.64 8.84 -28.35
CA TYR A 274 -1.02 7.46 -28.65
C TYR A 274 -1.63 6.84 -27.40
N MET A 275 -2.67 6.04 -27.58
CA MET A 275 -3.10 5.08 -26.56
C MET A 275 -2.34 3.78 -26.79
N ILE A 276 -1.48 3.40 -25.86
CA ILE A 276 -0.73 2.14 -25.92
C ILE A 276 -1.41 1.08 -25.06
N SER A 277 -1.42 -0.17 -25.52
CA SER A 277 -1.98 -1.31 -24.76
C SER A 277 -1.17 -2.58 -24.95
N HIS A 278 -1.21 -3.47 -23.96
CA HIS A 278 -0.57 -4.77 -23.99
C HIS A 278 -1.49 -5.81 -23.33
N ASP A 279 -1.84 -6.84 -24.08
CA ASP A 279 -2.62 -7.99 -23.60
C ASP A 279 -1.69 -8.97 -22.85
N LEU A 280 -2.13 -9.48 -21.70
CA LEU A 280 -1.24 -10.12 -20.71
C LEU A 280 -1.09 -11.63 -20.82
#